data_AF-A0A497NE64-F1
#
_entry.id   AF-A0A497NE64-F1
#
_cell.length_a   1.000
_cell.length_b   1.000
_cell.length_c   1.000
_cell.angle_alpha   90.00
_cell.angle_beta   90.00
_cell.angle_gamma   90.00
#
_symmetry.space_group_name_H-M   'P 1'
#
loop_
_entity.id
_entity.type
_entity.pdbx_description
1 polymer ?
#
loop_
_entity_poly.entity_id
_entity_poly.type
_entity_poly.pdbx_seq_one_letter_code
_entity_poly.pdbx_strand_id
1 'polypeptide(L)'
;MKNVEREEVDEVLNIDVQTASLMSSLAREVEISIRFKHLEANRSSRDSRFTTVRYPISIYIGEAINDSKGNAIVPFTIEAKTDPDIANFTLSGDAHIRGPPEEIESWIVPDKDKAPKIWTKIYQESVAMLTIMAKFIDVPPPPPPSSSKE
;
A
#
# COMPACT_ATOMS: atom_id res chain seq x y z
N MET A 1 1.35 63.28 -1.38
CA MET A 1 2.34 62.55 -0.56
C MET A 1 1.61 61.71 0.47
N LYS A 2 1.50 60.40 0.24
CA LYS A 2 1.32 59.36 1.24
C LYS A 2 2.01 58.12 0.67
N ASN A 3 3.09 57.72 1.32
CA ASN A 3 3.82 56.48 1.02
C ASN A 3 2.93 55.30 1.43
N VAL A 4 2.78 54.33 0.53
CA VAL A 4 2.32 53.00 0.90
C VAL A 4 3.44 52.06 0.48
N GLU A 5 4.02 51.43 1.50
CA GLU A 5 5.15 50.53 1.43
C GLU A 5 4.79 49.31 0.58
N ARG A 6 5.73 48.90 -0.27
CA ARG A 6 5.68 47.63 -0.99
C ARG A 6 5.96 46.53 0.02
N GLU A 7 4.98 45.70 0.33
CA GLU A 7 5.23 44.40 0.93
C GLU A 7 5.93 43.54 -0.13
N GLU A 8 7.22 43.26 0.09
CA GLU A 8 7.93 42.17 -0.58
C GLU A 8 7.24 40.87 -0.16
N VAL A 9 6.61 40.21 -1.13
CA VAL A 9 6.02 38.89 -0.92
C VAL A 9 7.17 37.91 -0.82
N ASP A 10 7.25 37.28 0.36
CA ASP A 10 8.22 36.27 0.76
C ASP A 10 8.53 35.25 -0.34
N GLU A 11 9.80 34.88 -0.40
CA GLU A 11 10.41 33.92 -1.31
C GLU A 11 9.53 32.70 -1.59
N VAL A 12 9.26 32.46 -2.87
CA VAL A 12 8.71 31.18 -3.32
C VAL A 12 9.80 30.11 -3.13
N LEU A 13 9.74 29.40 -2.01
CA LEU A 13 10.52 28.19 -1.77
C LEU A 13 10.05 27.11 -2.74
N ASN A 14 10.64 27.09 -3.93
CA ASN A 14 10.59 25.95 -4.82
C ASN A 14 11.38 24.81 -4.17
N ILE A 15 10.66 23.96 -3.44
CA ILE A 15 11.23 22.71 -2.91
C ILE A 15 11.41 21.78 -4.12
N ASP A 16 12.62 21.79 -4.70
CA ASP A 16 13.06 20.73 -5.60
C ASP A 16 13.28 19.48 -4.75
N VAL A 17 12.26 18.63 -4.70
CA VAL A 17 12.33 17.33 -4.01
C VAL A 17 13.16 16.38 -4.89
N GLN A 18 14.45 16.65 -5.00
CA GLN A 18 15.43 15.61 -5.29
C GLN A 18 15.60 14.81 -4.02
N THR A 19 14.63 13.91 -3.79
CA THR A 19 14.78 12.82 -2.83
C THR A 19 16.04 12.08 -3.22
N ALA A 20 16.99 12.05 -2.29
CA ALA A 20 18.31 11.47 -2.38
C ALA A 20 18.30 10.12 -3.11
N SER A 21 18.53 10.16 -4.43
CA SER A 21 19.18 9.09 -5.18
C SER A 21 20.67 9.22 -4.91
N LEU A 22 21.07 8.90 -3.69
CA LEU A 22 22.48 8.84 -3.30
C LEU A 22 22.72 7.47 -2.65
N MET A 23 23.25 6.59 -3.50
CA MET A 23 23.97 5.35 -3.18
C MET A 23 23.15 4.06 -3.02
N SER A 24 22.80 3.45 -4.17
CA SER A 24 23.13 2.04 -4.40
C SER A 24 23.60 1.83 -5.83
N SER A 25 24.89 2.08 -6.06
CA SER A 25 25.57 1.65 -7.28
C SER A 25 25.34 0.15 -7.53
N LEU A 26 24.81 -0.21 -8.72
CA LEU A 26 24.72 -1.56 -9.32
C LEU A 26 23.59 -2.51 -8.86
N ALA A 27 22.55 -2.05 -8.15
CA ALA A 27 21.40 -2.92 -7.89
C ALA A 27 20.56 -3.08 -9.17
N ARG A 28 20.41 -4.32 -9.64
CA ARG A 28 19.37 -4.70 -10.59
C ARG A 28 18.01 -4.53 -9.90
N GLU A 29 17.51 -3.31 -9.91
CA GLU A 29 16.35 -2.95 -9.11
C GLU A 29 15.08 -3.52 -9.73
N VAL A 30 14.37 -4.34 -8.96
CA VAL A 30 13.05 -4.86 -9.34
C VAL A 30 12.04 -3.74 -9.17
N GLU A 31 11.36 -3.36 -10.25
CA GLU A 31 10.24 -2.43 -10.21
C GLU A 31 8.98 -3.18 -9.80
N ILE A 32 8.28 -2.71 -8.75
CA ILE A 32 7.05 -3.32 -8.26
C ILE A 32 5.94 -2.27 -8.22
N SER A 33 4.82 -2.58 -8.87
CA SER A 33 3.62 -1.76 -8.84
C SER A 33 2.41 -2.59 -8.42
N ILE A 34 1.68 -2.14 -7.40
CA ILE A 34 0.39 -2.73 -7.00
C ILE A 34 -0.73 -2.01 -7.75
N ARG A 35 -1.57 -2.76 -8.44
CA ARG A 35 -2.68 -2.23 -9.23
C ARG A 35 -3.99 -2.81 -8.72
N PHE A 36 -4.73 -2.00 -7.97
CA PHE A 36 -6.09 -2.34 -7.56
C PHE A 36 -7.03 -2.28 -8.76
N LYS A 37 -7.78 -3.36 -8.97
CA LYS A 37 -8.79 -3.49 -10.03
C LYS A 37 -10.21 -3.38 -9.49
N HIS A 38 -10.42 -3.83 -8.25
CA HIS A 38 -11.70 -3.75 -7.55
C HIS A 38 -11.46 -3.23 -6.14
N LEU A 39 -12.27 -2.25 -5.74
CA LEU A 39 -12.30 -1.69 -4.40
C LEU A 39 -13.77 -1.56 -4.00
N GLU A 40 -14.13 -2.22 -2.91
CA GLU A 40 -15.48 -2.21 -2.38
C GLU A 40 -15.45 -2.00 -0.87
N ALA A 41 -16.31 -1.11 -0.40
CA ALA A 41 -16.51 -0.83 1.01
C ALA A 41 -18.01 -0.75 1.27
N ASN A 42 -18.56 -1.69 2.04
CA ASN A 42 -19.95 -1.64 2.46
C ASN A 42 -20.01 -1.34 3.95
N ARG A 43 -20.68 -0.25 4.30
CA ARG A 43 -20.97 0.10 5.70
C ARG A 43 -22.29 -0.55 6.12
N SER A 44 -22.21 -1.53 7.02
CA SER A 44 -23.32 -2.26 7.62
C SER A 44 -24.04 -1.45 8.71
N SER A 45 -23.34 -0.55 9.41
CA SER A 45 -23.90 0.23 10.52
C SER A 45 -23.44 1.70 10.54
N ARG A 46 -24.36 2.60 10.87
CA ARG A 46 -24.08 4.03 11.11
C ARG A 46 -23.85 4.36 12.58
N ASP A 47 -23.87 3.35 13.46
CA ASP A 47 -23.66 3.58 14.89
C ASP A 47 -22.23 4.07 15.14
N SER A 48 -22.11 5.32 15.59
CA SER A 48 -20.84 6.03 15.80
C SER A 48 -20.22 5.76 17.17
N ARG A 49 -20.82 4.89 17.98
CA ARG A 49 -20.35 4.61 19.35
C ARG A 49 -19.09 3.75 19.40
N PHE A 50 -18.63 3.22 18.27
CA PHE A 50 -17.45 2.36 18.21
C PHE A 50 -16.16 3.19 18.06
N THR A 51 -15.46 3.40 19.17
CA THR A 51 -14.17 4.12 19.21
C THR A 51 -12.97 3.23 18.92
N THR A 52 -13.14 1.91 18.96
CA THR A 52 -12.08 0.93 18.72
C THR A 52 -12.64 -0.23 17.92
N VAL A 53 -12.00 -0.52 16.80
CA VAL A 53 -12.46 -1.49 15.81
C VAL A 53 -11.30 -2.39 15.43
N ARG A 54 -11.52 -3.71 15.50
CA ARG A 54 -10.55 -4.68 15.00
C ARG A 54 -10.82 -4.96 13.52
N TYR A 55 -9.74 -5.27 12.80
CA TYR A 55 -9.78 -5.63 11.39
C TYR A 55 -9.22 -7.04 11.19
N PRO A 56 -10.00 -8.10 11.41
CA PRO A 56 -9.71 -9.39 10.82
C PRO A 56 -9.52 -9.26 9.30
N ILE A 57 -8.32 -9.55 8.81
CA ILE A 57 -7.94 -9.47 7.40
C ILE A 57 -7.65 -10.88 6.90
N SER A 58 -8.30 -11.27 5.80
CA SER A 58 -7.96 -12.46 5.03
C SER A 58 -7.29 -12.03 3.73
N ILE A 59 -6.17 -12.67 3.39
CA ILE A 59 -5.39 -12.36 2.18
C ILE A 59 -5.29 -13.64 1.37
N TYR A 60 -5.74 -13.56 0.13
CA TYR A 60 -5.63 -14.61 -0.87
C TYR A 60 -4.66 -14.13 -1.94
N ILE A 61 -3.55 -14.85 -2.10
CA ILE A 61 -2.50 -14.53 -3.06
C ILE A 61 -2.43 -15.70 -4.04
N GLY A 62 -2.63 -15.41 -5.32
CA GLY A 62 -2.53 -16.42 -6.37
C GLY A 62 -1.08 -16.72 -6.74
N GLU A 63 -0.91 -17.79 -7.52
CA GLU A 63 0.40 -18.13 -8.08
C GLU A 63 0.90 -17.03 -9.01
N ALA A 64 2.22 -16.83 -9.00
CA ALA A 64 2.87 -15.86 -9.87
C ALA A 64 2.83 -16.36 -11.33
N ILE A 65 2.38 -15.48 -12.23
CA ILE A 65 2.36 -15.71 -13.67
C ILE A 65 3.55 -14.95 -14.25
N ASN A 66 4.56 -15.69 -14.70
CA ASN A 66 5.82 -15.14 -15.15
C ASN A 66 5.93 -15.24 -16.68
N ASP A 67 6.50 -14.24 -17.32
CA ASP A 67 6.94 -14.35 -18.71
C ASP A 67 8.47 -14.43 -18.81
N SER A 68 8.95 -14.96 -19.94
CA SER A 68 10.39 -15.03 -20.23
C SER A 68 11.03 -13.67 -20.50
N LYS A 69 10.26 -12.58 -20.43
CA LYS A 69 10.68 -11.20 -20.75
C LYS A 69 10.96 -10.37 -19.49
N GLY A 70 11.00 -11.00 -18.32
CA GLY A 70 11.28 -10.30 -17.06
C GLY A 70 10.06 -9.56 -16.51
N ASN A 71 8.87 -10.11 -16.69
CA ASN A 71 7.66 -9.66 -16.01
C ASN A 71 7.04 -10.80 -15.20
N ALA A 72 6.53 -10.47 -14.02
CA ALA A 72 5.65 -11.35 -13.28
C ALA A 72 4.42 -10.60 -12.78
N ILE A 73 3.30 -11.32 -12.70
CA ILE A 73 2.03 -10.83 -12.18
C ILE A 73 1.60 -11.76 -11.05
N VAL A 74 1.31 -11.19 -9.88
CA VAL A 74 0.76 -11.92 -8.73
C VAL A 74 -0.63 -11.37 -8.44
N PRO A 75 -1.70 -12.09 -8.80
CA PRO A 75 -3.06 -11.66 -8.49
C PRO A 75 -3.31 -11.83 -6.98
N PHE A 76 -4.09 -10.92 -6.40
CA PHE A 76 -4.46 -10.99 -4.99
C PHE A 76 -5.90 -10.52 -4.75
N THR A 77 -6.47 -11.01 -3.66
CA THR A 77 -7.74 -10.53 -3.10
C THR A 77 -7.60 -10.43 -1.59
N ILE A 78 -8.12 -9.35 -1.02
CA ILE A 78 -8.10 -9.07 0.40
C ILE A 78 -9.51 -8.77 0.83
N GLU A 79 -9.91 -9.45 1.90
CA GLU A 79 -11.18 -9.24 2.57
C GLU A 79 -10.89 -8.78 3.99
N ALA A 80 -11.46 -7.64 4.37
CA ALA A 80 -11.38 -7.15 5.73
C ALA A 80 -12.80 -6.91 6.25
N LYS A 81 -13.07 -7.39 7.45
CA LYS A 81 -14.33 -7.12 8.15
C LYS A 81 -14.00 -6.43 9.45
N THR A 82 -14.84 -5.49 9.87
CA THR A 82 -14.67 -4.90 11.18
C THR A 82 -15.29 -5.78 12.25
N ASP A 83 -14.68 -5.77 13.42
CA ASP A 83 -15.23 -6.34 14.65
C ASP A 83 -15.23 -5.22 15.71
N PRO A 84 -16.40 -4.67 16.08
CA PRO A 84 -17.76 -5.12 15.71
C PRO A 84 -18.13 -4.87 14.23
N ASP A 85 -19.15 -5.57 13.72
CA ASP A 85 -19.60 -5.51 12.31
C ASP A 85 -20.25 -4.15 11.97
N ILE A 86 -19.42 -3.27 11.42
CA ILE A 86 -19.73 -1.89 11.02
C ILE A 86 -19.50 -1.77 9.52
N ALA A 87 -18.47 -2.43 8.99
CA ALA A 87 -18.13 -2.41 7.59
C ALA A 87 -17.42 -3.69 7.14
N ASN A 88 -17.59 -3.98 5.86
CA ASN A 88 -16.79 -4.94 5.12
C ASN A 88 -16.06 -4.25 3.96
N PHE A 89 -14.90 -4.79 3.61
CA PHE A 89 -14.04 -4.29 2.56
C PHE A 89 -13.54 -5.45 1.71
N THR A 90 -13.57 -5.24 0.40
CA THR A 90 -12.99 -6.17 -0.57
C THR A 90 -12.07 -5.38 -1.48
N LEU A 91 -10.80 -5.77 -1.54
CA LEU A 91 -9.79 -5.21 -2.42
C LEU A 91 -9.26 -6.34 -3.30
N SER A 92 -9.25 -6.18 -4.61
CA SER A 92 -8.57 -7.14 -5.49
C SER A 92 -7.78 -6.43 -6.57
N GLY A 93 -6.74 -7.10 -7.05
CA GLY A 93 -5.80 -6.50 -7.97
C GLY A 93 -4.64 -7.41 -8.29
N ASP A 94 -3.61 -6.80 -8.88
CA ASP A 94 -2.40 -7.48 -9.31
C ASP A 94 -1.17 -6.75 -8.76
N ALA A 95 -0.19 -7.51 -8.29
CA ALA A 95 1.17 -7.00 -8.14
C ALA A 95 1.93 -7.27 -9.44
N HIS A 96 2.37 -6.21 -10.11
CA HIS A 96 3.21 -6.28 -11.29
C HIS A 96 4.66 -6.08 -10.90
N ILE A 97 5.50 -7.04 -11.29
CA ILE A 97 6.93 -7.09 -10.96
C ILE A 97 7.69 -7.07 -12.29
N ARG A 98 8.68 -6.19 -12.41
CA ARG A 98 9.57 -6.12 -13.58
C ARG A 98 11.03 -6.11 -13.15
N GLY A 99 11.85 -6.84 -13.88
CA GLY A 99 13.28 -6.92 -13.60
C GLY A 99 13.91 -8.19 -14.18
N PRO A 100 15.19 -8.44 -13.87
CA PRO A 100 15.85 -9.68 -14.28
C PRO A 100 15.14 -10.91 -13.69
N PRO A 101 15.03 -12.03 -14.44
CA PRO A 101 14.34 -13.23 -13.97
C PRO A 101 14.80 -13.74 -12.60
N GLU A 102 16.11 -13.77 -12.34
CA GLU A 102 16.67 -14.18 -11.05
C GLU A 102 16.24 -13.28 -9.88
N GLU A 103 16.10 -11.98 -10.15
CA GLU A 103 15.66 -11.02 -9.13
C GLU A 103 14.16 -11.18 -8.87
N ILE A 104 13.36 -11.34 -9.92
CA ILE A 104 11.92 -11.64 -9.82
C ILE A 104 11.69 -12.90 -8.99
N GLU A 105 12.44 -13.96 -9.26
CA GLU A 105 12.34 -15.23 -8.54
C GLU A 105 12.54 -15.02 -7.03
N SER A 106 13.52 -14.20 -6.64
CA SER A 106 13.80 -13.85 -5.24
C SER A 106 12.67 -13.10 -4.52
N TRP A 107 11.69 -12.57 -5.27
CA TRP A 107 10.52 -11.85 -4.74
C TRP A 107 9.28 -12.73 -4.60
N ILE A 108 9.12 -13.70 -5.50
CA ILE A 108 7.90 -14.53 -5.61
C ILE A 108 8.06 -15.93 -5.01
N VAL A 109 9.28 -16.46 -4.94
CA VAL A 109 9.55 -17.78 -4.38
C VAL A 109 9.84 -17.66 -2.87
N PRO A 110 9.28 -18.54 -2.02
CA PRO A 110 9.61 -18.59 -0.61
C PRO A 110 11.09 -18.93 -0.39
N ASP A 111 11.74 -18.28 0.58
CA ASP A 111 13.09 -18.65 1.04
C ASP A 111 12.97 -19.48 2.32
N LYS A 112 13.06 -20.81 2.19
CA LYS A 112 12.90 -21.77 3.28
C LYS A 112 11.56 -21.57 4.01
N ASP A 113 11.63 -21.10 5.25
CA ASP A 113 10.48 -20.88 6.13
C ASP A 113 9.92 -19.45 6.02
N LYS A 114 10.48 -18.60 5.15
CA LYS A 114 10.03 -17.21 4.95
C LYS A 114 9.06 -17.10 3.79
N ALA A 115 7.95 -16.41 4.03
CA ALA A 115 7.01 -16.03 2.98
C ALA A 115 7.70 -15.20 1.88
N PRO A 116 7.24 -15.29 0.62
CA PRO A 116 7.71 -14.45 -0.48
C PRO A 116 7.65 -12.95 -0.13
N LYS A 117 8.67 -12.20 -0.54
CA LYS A 117 8.76 -10.75 -0.28
C LYS A 117 7.56 -9.98 -0.85
N ILE A 118 7.03 -10.44 -1.99
CA ILE A 118 5.87 -9.82 -2.63
C ILE A 118 4.63 -9.84 -1.74
N TRP A 119 4.47 -10.83 -0.85
CA TRP A 119 3.34 -10.90 0.07
C TRP A 119 3.33 -9.74 1.05
N THR A 120 4.51 -9.38 1.58
CA THR A 120 4.65 -8.23 2.48
C THR A 120 4.31 -6.92 1.76
N LYS A 121 4.75 -6.78 0.51
CA LYS A 121 4.44 -5.59 -0.29
C LYS A 121 2.95 -5.47 -0.60
N ILE A 122 2.30 -6.57 -1.00
CA ILE A 122 0.84 -6.62 -1.22
C ILE A 122 0.10 -6.25 0.07
N TYR A 123 0.49 -6.80 1.20
CA TYR A 123 -0.13 -6.51 2.49
C TYR A 123 -0.02 -5.02 2.86
N GLN A 124 1.19 -4.43 2.79
CA GLN A 124 1.42 -3.04 3.15
C GLN A 124 0.59 -2.06 2.31
N GLU A 125 0.62 -2.23 0.99
CA GLU A 125 -0.13 -1.36 0.05
C GLU A 125 -1.65 -1.52 0.24
N SER A 126 -2.09 -2.73 0.56
CA SER A 126 -3.51 -2.99 0.77
C SER A 126 -4.02 -2.47 2.12
N VAL A 127 -3.21 -2.51 3.18
CA VAL A 127 -3.54 -1.85 4.47
C VAL A 127 -3.60 -0.33 4.29
N ALA A 128 -2.69 0.25 3.49
CA ALA A 128 -2.74 1.67 3.16
C ALA A 128 -4.03 2.02 2.40
N MET A 129 -4.41 1.22 1.38
CA MET A 129 -5.66 1.43 0.65
C MET A 129 -6.89 1.23 1.54
N LEU A 130 -6.90 0.20 2.40
CA LEU A 130 -7.95 -0.04 3.39
C LEU A 130 -8.12 1.16 4.33
N THR A 131 -7.03 1.80 4.73
CA THR A 131 -7.05 3.02 5.54
C THR A 131 -7.73 4.18 4.81
N ILE A 132 -7.46 4.33 3.51
CA ILE A 132 -8.11 5.35 2.66
C ILE A 132 -9.62 5.06 2.55
N MET A 133 -9.99 3.81 2.29
CA MET A 133 -11.39 3.39 2.16
C MET A 133 -12.15 3.55 3.48
N ALA A 134 -11.55 3.17 4.61
CA ALA A 134 -12.13 3.33 5.94
C ALA A 134 -12.47 4.80 6.23
N LYS A 135 -11.56 5.71 5.92
CA LYS A 135 -11.80 7.16 6.03
C LYS A 135 -12.92 7.62 5.09
N PHE A 136 -12.98 7.09 3.87
CA PHE A 136 -14.01 7.46 2.89
C PHE A 136 -15.43 7.09 3.35
N ILE A 137 -15.60 5.94 4.01
CA ILE A 137 -16.91 5.51 4.54
C ILE A 137 -17.14 5.91 6.01
N ASP A 138 -16.24 6.71 6.58
CA ASP A 138 -16.32 7.20 7.96
C ASP A 138 -16.40 6.06 8.99
N VAL A 139 -15.44 5.15 8.93
CA VAL A 139 -15.17 4.16 9.98
C VAL A 139 -13.73 4.30 10.51
N PRO A 140 -13.46 3.95 11.78
CA PRO A 140 -12.11 4.06 12.36
C PRO A 140 -11.09 3.24 11.53
N PRO A 141 -9.98 3.81 11.05
CA PRO A 141 -9.03 3.08 10.21
C PRO A 141 -8.34 1.94 10.97
N PRO A 142 -7.78 0.93 10.27
CA PRO A 142 -6.97 -0.10 10.90
C PRO A 142 -5.78 0.56 11.62
N PRO A 143 -5.33 0.00 12.76
CA PRO A 143 -4.12 0.48 13.43
C PRO A 143 -2.92 0.36 12.48
N PRO A 144 -1.95 1.29 12.56
CA PRO A 144 -0.73 1.15 11.77
C PRO A 144 -0.05 -0.18 12.11
N PRO A 145 0.56 -0.87 11.13
CA PRO A 145 1.31 -2.09 11.39
C PRO A 145 2.36 -1.76 12.46
N SER A 146 2.30 -2.44 13.60
CA SER A 146 3.13 -2.14 14.75
C SER A 146 4.61 -2.22 14.35
N SER A 147 5.36 -1.14 14.56
CA SER A 147 6.80 -1.25 14.78
C SER A 147 6.97 -2.00 16.11
N SER A 148 6.97 -3.32 16.07
CA SER A 148 7.37 -4.13 17.21
C SER A 148 8.79 -3.70 17.54
N LYS A 149 8.96 -2.91 18.61
CA LYS A 149 10.22 -2.94 19.33
C LYS A 149 10.24 -4.31 20.00
N GLU A 150 10.95 -5.25 19.39
CA GLU A 150 11.59 -6.34 20.14
C GLU A 150 12.50 -5.75 21.22
#